data_AF-C0N1Q5-F1
#
_entry.id   AF-C0N1Q5-F1
#
_cell.length_a   1.000
_cell.length_b   1.000
_cell.length_c   1.000
_cell.angle_alpha   90.00
_cell.angle_beta   90.00
_cell.angle_gamma   90.00
#
_symmetry.space_group_name_H-M   'P 1'
#
loop_
_entity.id
_entity.type
_entity.pdbx_description
1 polymer ?
#
loop_
_entity_poly.entity_id
_entity_poly.type
_entity_poly.pdbx_seq_one_letter_code
_entity_poly.pdbx_strand_id
1 'polypeptide(L)'
;MTRCACALIQTNSINLVLVATGKSLGLQDEETNMERGYWIRSKPLYDSLVWRQFATGHVVVAQGDGGLAVLKLFQQMCPREPIKLLFADDKSASKKYADIIQTLVPEGLQICESEQAALAALKEQLPDCLMGTQFYVAGSEEFIWAVLEVLKEYGVQDNNVAKELCGTLARSVYCVHCKTISKDVHFSIHECDGCRRHLFVRDHFSRRLGAYMGVMVDAEEPGNIPAKEEIYP
;
A
#
# COMPACT_ATOMS: atom_id res chain seq x y z
N MET A 1 -46.73 3.82 -5.35
CA MET A 1 -47.41 4.89 -4.58
C MET A 1 -47.31 4.54 -3.09
N THR A 2 -47.10 5.56 -2.24
CA THR A 2 -47.21 5.55 -0.76
C THR A 2 -46.15 4.73 0.01
N ARG A 3 -45.40 5.25 1.00
CA ARG A 3 -45.28 6.59 1.61
C ARG A 3 -44.04 6.61 2.54
N CYS A 4 -43.29 7.71 2.52
CA CYS A 4 -42.35 8.09 3.57
C CYS A 4 -43.07 8.26 4.92
N ALA A 5 -42.39 7.90 6.02
CA ALA A 5 -42.73 8.36 7.36
C ALA A 5 -41.51 9.10 7.95
N CYS A 6 -41.64 10.43 7.95
CA CYS A 6 -40.80 11.37 8.67
C CYS A 6 -41.41 11.53 10.07
N ALA A 7 -40.61 11.38 11.12
CA ALA A 7 -41.02 11.70 12.49
C ALA A 7 -40.26 12.94 12.97
N LEU A 8 -41.02 14.03 13.13
CA LEU A 8 -40.72 15.21 13.94
C LEU A 8 -40.43 14.76 15.39
N ILE A 9 -39.69 15.51 16.21
CA ILE A 9 -40.30 16.43 17.19
C ILE A 9 -39.22 17.23 17.97
N GLN A 10 -39.41 18.55 17.97
CA GLN A 10 -39.19 19.58 19.02
C GLN A 10 -37.79 19.98 19.54
N THR A 11 -37.36 21.14 19.04
CA THR A 11 -37.06 22.38 19.78
C THR A 11 -36.94 22.33 21.32
N ASN A 12 -35.81 22.83 21.85
CA ASN A 12 -35.89 23.90 22.84
C ASN A 12 -34.63 24.79 22.87
N SER A 13 -34.87 26.09 22.87
CA SER A 13 -33.89 27.17 22.84
C SER A 13 -33.48 27.55 24.25
N ILE A 14 -32.18 27.64 24.55
CA ILE A 14 -31.68 28.47 25.66
C ILE A 14 -30.43 29.20 25.17
N ASN A 15 -30.63 30.47 24.79
CA ASN A 15 -29.58 31.47 24.68
C ASN A 15 -29.18 31.90 26.10
N LEU A 16 -27.88 31.82 26.41
CA LEU A 16 -27.30 32.65 27.47
C LEU A 16 -26.09 33.39 26.88
N VAL A 17 -26.31 34.66 26.58
CA VAL A 17 -25.29 35.63 26.19
C VAL A 17 -24.65 36.15 27.49
N LEU A 18 -23.35 35.97 27.65
CA LEU A 18 -22.53 36.69 28.62
C LEU A 18 -21.38 37.35 27.87
N VAL A 19 -21.39 38.68 27.88
CA VAL A 19 -20.45 39.57 27.19
C VAL A 19 -19.33 39.98 28.14
N ALA A 20 -18.11 39.98 27.59
CA ALA A 20 -16.92 40.75 27.93
C ALA A 20 -16.14 40.45 29.22
N THR A 21 -14.89 40.00 29.03
CA THR A 21 -13.70 40.81 29.37
C THR A 21 -12.52 40.36 28.52
N GLY A 22 -11.85 41.30 27.85
CA GLY A 22 -10.66 41.03 27.06
C GLY A 22 -9.44 40.68 27.92
N LYS A 23 -8.69 39.68 27.46
CA LYS A 23 -7.23 39.62 27.65
C LYS A 23 -6.65 38.71 26.57
N SER A 24 -5.85 39.30 25.71
CA SER A 24 -4.95 38.63 24.78
C SER A 24 -3.92 37.82 25.58
N LEU A 25 -3.99 36.49 25.51
CA LEU A 25 -2.86 35.61 25.78
C LEU A 25 -2.78 34.62 24.63
N GLY A 26 -1.57 34.52 24.05
CA GLY A 26 -1.30 33.74 22.86
C GLY A 26 -1.69 32.28 23.00
N LEU A 27 -2.23 31.74 21.91
CA LEU A 27 -2.33 30.31 21.68
C LEU A 27 -0.89 29.78 21.62
N GLN A 28 -0.39 29.30 22.76
CA GLN A 28 0.66 28.32 22.78
C GLN A 28 0.00 27.01 22.38
N ASP A 29 0.33 26.54 21.17
CA ASP A 29 0.10 25.18 20.76
C ASP A 29 0.93 24.27 21.68
N GLU A 30 0.35 23.88 22.81
CA GLU A 30 0.91 22.89 23.72
C GLU A 30 0.91 21.52 23.03
N GLU A 31 2.11 21.17 22.57
CA GLU A 31 2.65 19.83 22.36
C GLU A 31 1.87 18.71 23.07
N THR A 32 0.94 18.09 22.34
CA THR A 32 0.50 16.72 22.61
C THR A 32 1.47 15.77 21.92
N ASN A 33 2.58 15.55 22.62
CA ASN A 33 3.63 14.61 22.30
C ASN A 33 3.13 13.18 22.60
N MET A 34 2.44 12.56 21.63
CA MET A 34 2.15 11.12 21.61
C MET A 34 2.59 10.58 20.26
N GLU A 35 3.71 9.84 20.27
CA GLU A 35 4.25 9.01 19.19
C GLU A 35 4.32 9.70 17.83
N ARG A 36 5.46 10.33 17.50
CA ARG A 36 5.75 10.75 16.13
C ARG A 36 5.86 9.50 15.26
N GLY A 37 4.72 9.03 14.77
CA GLY A 37 4.63 8.07 13.70
C GLY A 37 5.55 8.56 12.59
N TYR A 38 6.56 7.76 12.30
CA TYR A 38 7.55 8.07 11.29
C TYR A 38 6.82 8.20 9.94
N TRP A 39 6.58 9.43 9.52
CA TRP A 39 5.71 9.75 8.37
C TRP A 39 6.51 10.34 7.22
N ILE A 40 6.70 9.53 6.18
CA ILE A 40 7.29 9.97 4.92
C ILE A 40 6.16 10.52 4.03
N ARG A 41 6.15 11.84 3.79
CA ARG A 41 5.11 12.50 2.96
C ARG A 41 4.96 11.90 1.57
N SER A 42 6.04 11.38 1.01
CA SER A 42 6.04 10.77 -0.32
C SER A 42 5.56 9.31 -0.33
N LYS A 43 5.47 8.65 0.84
CA LYS A 43 5.08 7.24 0.92
C LYS A 43 3.59 7.10 0.57
N PRO A 44 3.21 6.11 -0.25
CA PRO A 44 1.80 5.82 -0.49
C PRO A 44 1.12 5.39 0.80
N LEU A 45 -0.20 5.63 0.81
CA LEU A 45 -1.07 5.05 1.81
C LEU A 45 -1.30 3.58 1.45
N TYR A 46 -0.90 2.70 2.36
CA TYR A 46 -1.28 1.30 2.37
C TYR A 46 -2.34 1.13 3.44
N ASP A 47 -3.52 0.64 3.05
CA ASP A 47 -4.66 0.46 3.94
C ASP A 47 -5.27 -0.93 3.69
N SER A 48 -6.10 -1.39 4.63
CA SER A 48 -6.79 -2.67 4.48
C SER A 48 -7.68 -2.66 3.24
N LEU A 49 -7.69 -3.76 2.49
CA LEU A 49 -8.53 -3.86 1.30
C LEU A 49 -10.01 -3.85 1.68
N VAL A 50 -10.77 -3.01 0.98
CA VAL A 50 -12.23 -2.89 1.11
C VAL A 50 -12.84 -2.83 -0.27
N TRP A 51 -13.90 -3.59 -0.50
CA TRP A 51 -14.64 -3.55 -1.76
C TRP A 51 -15.20 -2.15 -2.04
N ARG A 52 -14.81 -1.59 -3.18
CA ARG A 52 -15.38 -0.35 -3.68
C ARG A 52 -16.76 -0.61 -4.29
N GLN A 53 -17.72 0.23 -3.92
CA GLN A 53 -19.08 0.18 -4.44
C GLN A 53 -19.15 0.68 -5.88
N PHE A 54 -20.21 0.29 -6.61
CA PHE A 54 -20.48 0.72 -8.00
C PHE A 54 -19.38 0.35 -9.00
N ALA A 55 -18.68 -0.76 -8.77
CA ALA A 55 -17.72 -1.30 -9.73
C ALA A 55 -18.45 -2.03 -10.87
N THR A 56 -17.84 -2.11 -12.05
CA THR A 56 -18.31 -2.98 -13.15
C THR A 56 -17.66 -4.36 -13.10
N GLY A 57 -16.59 -4.49 -12.33
CA GLY A 57 -15.81 -5.71 -12.11
C GLY A 57 -14.69 -5.46 -11.11
N HIS A 58 -14.12 -6.54 -10.62
CA HIS A 58 -13.07 -6.51 -9.63
C HIS A 58 -11.87 -7.34 -10.06
N VAL A 59 -10.69 -6.75 -9.99
CA VAL A 59 -9.42 -7.46 -10.22
C VAL A 59 -8.61 -7.38 -8.93
N VAL A 60 -8.35 -8.53 -8.33
CA VAL A 60 -7.55 -8.67 -7.12
C VAL A 60 -6.25 -9.37 -7.50
N VAL A 61 -5.12 -8.80 -7.09
CA VAL A 61 -3.80 -9.35 -7.35
C VAL A 61 -3.07 -9.47 -6.03
N ALA A 62 -2.66 -10.67 -5.65
CA ALA A 62 -2.02 -10.91 -4.36
C ALA A 62 -0.81 -11.83 -4.45
N GLN A 63 0.14 -11.67 -3.52
CA GLN A 63 1.34 -12.49 -3.41
C GLN A 63 1.56 -12.93 -1.96
N GLY A 64 1.92 -14.21 -1.75
CA GLY A 64 2.42 -14.72 -0.47
C GLY A 64 1.50 -14.38 0.72
N ASP A 65 2.03 -13.63 1.69
CA ASP A 65 1.29 -13.17 2.89
C ASP A 65 0.08 -12.27 2.55
N GLY A 66 0.04 -11.69 1.35
CA GLY A 66 -1.12 -10.99 0.80
C GLY A 66 -2.36 -11.87 0.68
N GLY A 67 -2.22 -13.20 0.77
CA GLY A 67 -3.36 -14.12 0.88
C GLY A 67 -4.26 -13.81 2.08
N LEU A 68 -3.71 -13.33 3.19
CA LEU A 68 -4.50 -12.93 4.35
C LEU A 68 -5.40 -11.72 4.06
N ALA A 69 -4.89 -10.73 3.32
CA ALA A 69 -5.65 -9.56 2.88
C ALA A 69 -6.83 -9.97 1.99
N VAL A 70 -6.60 -10.92 1.07
CA VAL A 70 -7.65 -11.50 0.23
C VAL A 70 -8.72 -12.18 1.08
N LEU A 71 -8.34 -13.02 2.05
CA LEU A 71 -9.30 -13.68 2.93
C LEU A 71 -10.15 -12.66 3.71
N LYS A 72 -9.53 -11.61 4.27
CA LYS A 72 -10.25 -10.52 4.95
C LYS A 72 -11.23 -9.82 4.00
N LEU A 73 -10.81 -9.55 2.77
CA LEU A 73 -11.62 -8.88 1.76
C LEU A 73 -12.88 -9.69 1.42
N PHE A 74 -12.76 -11.00 1.20
CA PHE A 74 -13.89 -11.88 0.91
C PHE A 74 -14.76 -12.17 2.14
N GLN A 75 -14.23 -12.05 3.36
CA GLN A 75 -15.02 -12.15 4.60
C GLN A 75 -15.95 -10.96 4.82
N GLN A 76 -15.61 -9.77 4.31
CA GLN A 76 -16.47 -8.59 4.41
C GLN A 76 -17.76 -8.78 3.60
N MET A 77 -17.62 -9.14 2.33
CA MET A 77 -18.72 -9.43 1.42
C MET A 77 -18.20 -10.13 0.16
N CYS A 78 -19.08 -10.83 -0.55
CA CYS A 78 -18.84 -11.30 -1.92
C CYS A 78 -19.64 -10.41 -2.87
N PRO A 79 -19.00 -9.57 -3.71
CA PRO A 79 -19.70 -8.75 -4.70
C PRO A 79 -20.40 -9.62 -5.75
N ARG A 80 -21.41 -9.06 -6.42
CA ARG A 80 -22.17 -9.77 -7.48
C ARG A 80 -21.50 -9.64 -8.84
N GLU A 81 -20.69 -8.60 -8.98
CA GLU A 81 -19.89 -8.27 -10.15
C GLU A 81 -18.80 -9.32 -10.39
N PRO A 82 -18.32 -9.49 -11.65
CA PRO A 82 -17.28 -10.47 -11.96
C PRO A 82 -15.99 -10.15 -11.20
N ILE A 83 -15.42 -11.17 -10.57
CA ILE A 83 -14.16 -11.09 -9.83
C ILE A 83 -13.10 -11.91 -10.55
N LYS A 84 -11.96 -11.30 -10.83
CA LYS A 84 -10.73 -11.97 -11.26
C LYS A 84 -9.72 -11.88 -10.14
N LEU A 85 -9.21 -13.01 -9.66
CA LEU A 85 -8.22 -13.08 -8.60
C LEU A 85 -6.97 -13.78 -9.11
N LEU A 86 -5.86 -13.05 -9.14
CA LEU A 86 -4.53 -13.57 -9.44
C LEU A 86 -3.77 -13.73 -8.13
N PHE A 87 -3.36 -14.96 -7.80
CA PHE A 87 -2.58 -15.24 -6.60
C PHE A 87 -1.22 -15.82 -6.98
N ALA A 88 -0.14 -15.09 -6.70
CA ALA A 88 1.23 -15.57 -6.80
C ALA A 88 1.57 -16.35 -5.53
N ASP A 89 1.63 -17.68 -5.64
CA ASP A 89 2.03 -18.54 -4.54
C ASP A 89 3.56 -18.61 -4.48
N ASP A 90 4.13 -18.19 -3.36
CA ASP A 90 5.56 -18.35 -3.13
C ASP A 90 5.80 -19.72 -2.51
N LYS A 91 6.57 -20.57 -3.21
CA LYS A 91 6.94 -21.91 -2.73
C LYS A 91 7.69 -21.87 -1.40
N SER A 92 8.23 -20.70 -1.02
CA SER A 92 8.91 -20.46 0.26
C SER A 92 7.97 -20.01 1.40
N ALA A 93 6.70 -19.73 1.13
CA ALA A 93 5.77 -19.25 2.15
C ALA A 93 5.43 -20.34 3.17
N SER A 94 5.54 -20.02 4.45
CA SER A 94 5.27 -20.97 5.55
C SER A 94 3.79 -21.35 5.67
N LYS A 95 2.90 -20.57 5.06
CA LYS A 95 1.44 -20.77 5.08
C LYS A 95 0.92 -20.88 3.65
N LYS A 96 0.25 -21.99 3.35
CA LYS A 96 -0.39 -22.23 2.05
C LYS A 96 -1.75 -21.55 2.00
N TYR A 97 -1.78 -20.28 1.67
CA TYR A 97 -3.03 -19.53 1.48
C TYR A 97 -3.79 -19.99 0.22
N ALA A 98 -3.08 -20.55 -0.76
CA ALA A 98 -3.65 -21.03 -2.02
C ALA A 98 -4.81 -22.02 -1.82
N ASP A 99 -4.70 -22.97 -0.89
CA ASP A 99 -5.72 -24.00 -0.66
C ASP A 99 -7.02 -23.41 -0.06
N ILE A 100 -6.87 -22.44 0.84
CA ILE A 100 -7.99 -21.75 1.48
C ILE A 100 -8.70 -20.86 0.45
N ILE A 101 -7.93 -20.12 -0.35
CA ILE A 101 -8.47 -19.23 -1.39
C ILE A 101 -9.22 -20.04 -2.46
N GLN A 102 -8.73 -21.21 -2.85
CA GLN A 102 -9.45 -22.12 -3.75
C GLN A 102 -10.82 -22.54 -3.22
N THR A 103 -10.94 -22.70 -1.90
CA THR A 103 -12.22 -23.08 -1.27
C THR A 103 -13.18 -21.89 -1.17
N LEU A 104 -12.62 -20.69 -0.95
CA LEU A 104 -13.41 -19.48 -0.70
C LEU A 104 -13.88 -18.80 -2.00
N VAL A 105 -13.09 -18.87 -3.06
CA VAL A 105 -13.34 -18.14 -4.32
C VAL A 105 -13.92 -19.11 -5.35
N PRO A 106 -15.24 -19.03 -5.62
CA PRO A 106 -15.92 -20.03 -6.44
C PRO A 106 -15.56 -19.95 -7.93
N GLU A 107 -15.25 -18.75 -8.44
CA GLU A 107 -14.92 -18.53 -9.86
C GLU A 107 -13.88 -17.41 -10.01
N GLY A 108 -13.09 -17.45 -11.09
CA GLY A 108 -12.15 -16.38 -11.45
C GLY A 108 -10.81 -16.39 -10.71
N LEU A 109 -10.51 -17.43 -9.92
CA LEU A 109 -9.20 -17.63 -9.29
C LEU A 109 -8.20 -18.25 -10.29
N GLN A 110 -7.04 -17.62 -10.42
CA GLN A 110 -5.88 -18.16 -11.10
C GLN A 110 -4.68 -18.12 -10.14
N ILE A 111 -4.13 -19.30 -9.85
CA ILE A 111 -2.92 -19.44 -9.04
C ILE A 111 -1.72 -19.48 -9.98
N CYS A 112 -0.72 -18.65 -9.67
CA CYS A 112 0.52 -18.51 -10.42
C CYS A 112 1.68 -19.03 -9.59
N GLU A 113 2.63 -19.72 -10.24
CA GLU A 113 3.80 -20.29 -9.56
C GLU A 113 4.88 -19.27 -9.19
N SER A 114 4.77 -18.04 -9.70
CA SER A 114 5.69 -16.95 -9.43
C SER A 114 5.03 -15.59 -9.59
N GLU A 115 5.66 -14.57 -9.02
CA GLU A 115 5.30 -13.17 -9.22
C GLU A 115 5.29 -12.79 -10.71
N GLN A 116 6.31 -13.22 -11.47
CA GLN A 116 6.40 -12.91 -12.89
C GLN A 116 5.26 -13.55 -13.68
N ALA A 117 4.83 -14.76 -13.30
CA ALA A 117 3.68 -15.42 -13.91
C ALA A 117 2.37 -14.68 -13.59
N ALA A 118 2.20 -14.16 -12.37
CA ALA A 118 1.04 -13.34 -12.01
C ALA A 118 1.02 -12.01 -12.79
N LEU A 119 2.16 -11.35 -12.97
CA LEU A 119 2.27 -10.13 -13.78
C LEU A 119 1.98 -10.41 -15.26
N ALA A 120 2.43 -11.55 -15.80
CA ALA A 120 2.12 -11.96 -17.16
C ALA A 120 0.61 -12.23 -17.34
N ALA A 121 0.01 -12.99 -16.44
CA ALA A 121 -1.43 -13.25 -16.42
C ALA A 121 -2.25 -11.95 -16.32
N LEU A 122 -1.79 -10.99 -15.51
CA LEU A 122 -2.41 -9.68 -15.42
C LEU A 122 -2.39 -8.96 -16.77
N LYS A 123 -1.26 -8.95 -17.48
CA LYS A 123 -1.15 -8.35 -18.83
C LYS A 123 -2.09 -8.99 -19.84
N GLU A 124 -2.31 -10.30 -19.75
CA GLU A 124 -3.25 -11.02 -20.61
C GLU A 124 -4.71 -10.67 -20.32
N GLN A 125 -5.06 -10.43 -19.05
CA GLN A 125 -6.45 -10.16 -18.64
C GLN A 125 -6.86 -8.68 -18.71
N LEU A 126 -5.89 -7.76 -18.71
CA LEU A 126 -6.15 -6.32 -18.72
C LEU A 126 -6.92 -5.81 -19.95
N PRO A 127 -6.68 -6.29 -21.19
CA PRO A 127 -7.45 -5.89 -22.36
C PRO A 127 -8.97 -6.15 -22.24
N ASP A 128 -9.36 -7.18 -21.49
CA ASP A 128 -10.77 -7.56 -21.30
C ASP A 128 -11.45 -6.78 -20.17
N CYS A 129 -10.72 -5.91 -19.47
CA CYS A 129 -11.27 -5.14 -18.36
C CYS A 129 -12.06 -3.94 -18.87
N LEU A 130 -13.28 -3.78 -18.36
CA LEU A 130 -14.16 -2.66 -18.72
C LEU A 130 -13.86 -1.42 -17.88
N MET A 131 -14.26 -0.25 -18.39
CA MET A 131 -14.26 0.97 -17.60
C MET A 131 -15.12 0.80 -16.34
N GLY A 132 -14.61 1.28 -15.20
CA GLY A 132 -15.24 1.08 -13.87
C GLY A 132 -14.73 -0.16 -13.12
N THR A 133 -13.85 -0.97 -13.71
CA THR A 133 -13.15 -2.07 -13.04
C THR A 133 -12.29 -1.52 -11.90
N GLN A 134 -12.40 -2.10 -10.70
CA GLN A 134 -11.61 -1.70 -9.53
C GLN A 134 -10.48 -2.69 -9.29
N PHE A 135 -9.30 -2.15 -8.98
CA PHE A 135 -8.07 -2.92 -8.77
C PHE A 135 -7.67 -2.94 -7.30
N TYR A 136 -7.32 -4.11 -6.81
CA TYR A 136 -6.87 -4.35 -5.44
C TYR A 136 -5.57 -5.12 -5.48
N VAL A 137 -4.57 -4.66 -4.74
CA VAL A 137 -3.24 -5.29 -4.73
C VAL A 137 -2.81 -5.53 -3.28
N ALA A 138 -2.37 -6.74 -2.97
CA ALA A 138 -1.84 -7.10 -1.66
C ALA A 138 -0.54 -7.91 -1.76
N GLY A 139 0.47 -7.51 -1.02
CA GLY A 139 1.76 -8.21 -1.03
C GLY A 139 2.90 -7.35 -0.51
N SER A 140 4.12 -7.72 -0.88
CA SER A 140 5.33 -6.94 -0.58
C SER A 140 5.27 -5.56 -1.25
N GLU A 141 6.04 -4.58 -0.73
CA GLU A 141 6.10 -3.23 -1.33
C GLU A 141 6.55 -3.32 -2.80
N GLU A 142 7.56 -4.16 -3.07
CA GLU A 142 8.05 -4.41 -4.43
C GLU A 142 6.95 -4.92 -5.36
N PHE A 143 6.23 -5.97 -4.95
CA PHE A 143 5.19 -6.58 -5.77
C PHE A 143 4.06 -5.60 -6.09
N ILE A 144 3.65 -4.80 -5.10
CA ILE A 144 2.62 -3.78 -5.30
C ILE A 144 3.07 -2.81 -6.40
N TRP A 145 4.32 -2.38 -6.37
CA TRP A 145 4.86 -1.44 -7.35
C TRP A 145 5.07 -2.06 -8.72
N ALA A 146 5.48 -3.33 -8.80
CA ALA A 146 5.56 -4.06 -10.05
C ALA A 146 4.18 -4.19 -10.73
N VAL A 147 3.14 -4.50 -9.95
CA VAL A 147 1.75 -4.55 -10.44
C VAL A 147 1.29 -3.17 -10.92
N LEU A 148 1.57 -2.11 -10.15
CA LEU A 148 1.23 -0.73 -10.53
C LEU A 148 1.92 -0.31 -11.83
N GLU A 149 3.18 -0.71 -12.06
CA GLU A 149 3.89 -0.42 -13.29
C GLU A 149 3.17 -1.03 -14.50
N VAL A 150 2.73 -2.29 -14.39
CA VAL A 150 1.92 -2.96 -15.41
C VAL A 150 0.58 -2.25 -15.61
N LEU A 151 -0.16 -1.95 -14.54
CA LEU A 151 -1.45 -1.26 -14.61
C LEU A 151 -1.34 0.12 -15.28
N LYS A 152 -0.24 0.82 -15.04
CA LYS A 152 0.05 2.13 -15.63
C LYS A 152 0.23 2.05 -17.15
N GLU A 153 0.79 0.97 -17.69
CA GLU A 153 0.89 0.74 -19.16
C GLU A 153 -0.50 0.76 -19.82
N TYR A 154 -1.55 0.36 -19.10
CA TYR A 154 -2.94 0.33 -19.54
C TYR A 154 -3.76 1.55 -19.08
N GLY A 155 -3.10 2.59 -18.56
CA GLY A 155 -3.72 3.87 -18.18
C GLY A 155 -4.36 3.91 -16.80
N VAL A 156 -4.26 2.85 -15.99
CA VAL A 156 -4.76 2.82 -14.62
C VAL A 156 -3.84 3.67 -13.73
N GLN A 157 -4.43 4.61 -13.00
CA GLN A 157 -3.71 5.53 -12.11
C GLN A 157 -3.51 4.91 -10.72
N ASP A 158 -2.42 5.27 -10.05
CA ASP A 158 -2.09 4.82 -8.67
C ASP A 158 -3.24 5.03 -7.68
N ASN A 159 -3.95 6.17 -7.77
CA ASN A 159 -5.09 6.49 -6.88
C ASN A 159 -6.31 5.59 -7.08
N ASN A 160 -6.40 4.90 -8.22
CA ASN A 160 -7.49 3.99 -8.55
C ASN A 160 -7.23 2.56 -8.08
N VAL A 161 -6.07 2.31 -7.48
CA VAL A 161 -5.65 0.99 -7.00
C VAL A 161 -5.64 1.00 -5.47
N ALA A 162 -6.44 0.14 -4.86
CA ALA A 162 -6.38 -0.14 -3.43
C ALA A 162 -5.18 -1.04 -3.13
N LYS A 163 -4.42 -0.72 -2.08
CA LYS A 163 -3.11 -1.33 -1.82
C LYS A 163 -3.00 -1.70 -0.35
N GLU A 164 -2.75 -2.96 -0.05
CA GLU A 164 -2.46 -3.44 1.30
C GLU A 164 -1.04 -4.01 1.34
N LEU A 165 -0.17 -3.38 2.12
CA LEU A 165 1.20 -3.87 2.34
C LEU A 165 1.15 -5.06 3.30
N CYS A 166 1.71 -6.19 2.86
CA CYS A 166 1.76 -7.44 3.60
C CYS A 166 3.21 -7.92 3.71
N GLY A 167 3.53 -8.61 4.81
CA GLY A 167 4.88 -9.10 5.10
C GLY A 167 5.71 -8.07 5.87
N THR A 168 6.99 -7.96 5.51
CA THR A 168 7.95 -7.08 6.19
C THR A 168 7.74 -5.60 5.81
N LEU A 169 8.07 -4.69 6.73
CA LEU A 169 8.11 -3.24 6.47
C LEU A 169 9.42 -2.81 5.81
N ALA A 170 10.17 -3.76 5.27
CA ALA A 170 11.47 -3.56 4.69
C ALA A 170 11.37 -2.71 3.41
N ARG A 171 12.36 -1.84 3.20
CA ARG A 171 12.36 -0.90 2.09
C ARG A 171 13.08 -1.48 0.88
N SER A 172 12.55 -1.19 -0.31
CA SER A 172 13.32 -1.31 -1.56
C SER A 172 14.16 -0.04 -1.76
N VAL A 173 15.47 -0.17 -1.93
CA VAL A 173 16.41 0.95 -2.01
C VAL A 173 17.04 1.03 -3.39
N TYR A 174 16.80 2.13 -4.10
CA TYR A 174 17.41 2.46 -5.38
C TYR A 174 18.77 3.13 -5.20
N CYS A 175 19.83 2.50 -5.68
CA CYS A 175 21.16 3.08 -5.69
C CYS A 175 21.31 4.14 -6.78
N VAL A 176 21.57 5.40 -6.41
CA VAL A 176 21.82 6.48 -7.40
C VAL A 176 23.10 6.27 -8.23
N HIS A 177 24.04 5.45 -7.75
CA HIS A 177 25.31 5.20 -8.43
C HIS A 177 25.19 4.15 -9.54
N CYS A 178 24.77 2.92 -9.21
CA CYS A 178 24.71 1.82 -10.17
C CYS A 178 23.29 1.47 -10.65
N LYS A 179 22.26 2.17 -10.15
CA LYS A 179 20.84 1.96 -10.47
C LYS A 179 20.26 0.61 -10.03
N THR A 180 21.02 -0.19 -9.29
CA THR A 180 20.54 -1.43 -8.67
C THR A 180 19.50 -1.11 -7.58
N ILE A 181 18.43 -1.88 -7.53
CA ILE A 181 17.43 -1.84 -6.46
C ILE A 181 17.75 -2.98 -5.49
N SER A 182 18.12 -2.63 -4.27
CA SER A 182 18.32 -3.56 -3.16
C SER A 182 16.99 -3.79 -2.45
N LYS A 183 16.71 -5.04 -2.08
CA LYS A 183 15.46 -5.45 -1.45
C LYS A 183 15.66 -5.68 0.04
N ASP A 184 14.55 -5.73 0.78
CA ASP A 184 14.54 -6.09 2.21
C ASP A 184 15.47 -5.26 3.11
N VAL A 185 15.53 -3.95 2.88
CA VAL A 185 16.40 -3.05 3.66
C VAL A 185 15.68 -2.53 4.90
N HIS A 186 16.16 -2.93 6.08
CA HIS A 186 15.63 -2.53 7.39
C HIS A 186 16.38 -1.35 8.04
N PHE A 187 17.57 -1.03 7.54
CA PHE A 187 18.50 -0.07 8.15
C PHE A 187 18.60 1.26 7.39
N SER A 188 18.96 2.32 8.11
CA SER A 188 19.27 3.64 7.54
C SER A 188 20.47 3.62 6.60
N ILE A 189 21.42 2.72 6.84
CA ILE A 189 22.62 2.52 6.02
C ILE A 189 22.64 1.09 5.50
N HIS A 190 22.71 0.96 4.18
CA HIS A 190 22.70 -0.31 3.47
C HIS A 190 23.89 -0.43 2.52
N GLU A 191 24.50 -1.61 2.42
CA GLU A 191 25.52 -1.86 1.41
C GLU A 191 24.85 -2.27 0.10
N CYS A 192 25.10 -1.56 -0.99
CA CYS A 192 24.45 -1.86 -2.26
C CYS A 192 24.84 -3.25 -2.81
N ASP A 193 23.85 -4.07 -3.17
CA ASP A 193 24.09 -5.42 -3.74
C ASP A 193 24.88 -5.39 -5.07
N GLY A 194 24.78 -4.28 -5.82
CA GLY A 194 25.46 -4.11 -7.10
C GLY A 194 26.89 -3.57 -6.97
N CYS A 195 27.04 -2.38 -6.38
CA CYS A 195 28.32 -1.68 -6.33
C CYS A 195 29.05 -1.76 -4.99
N ARG A 196 28.47 -2.43 -3.97
CA ARG A 196 29.04 -2.63 -2.63
C ARG A 196 29.41 -1.34 -1.88
N ARG A 197 28.84 -0.22 -2.28
CA ARG A 197 29.02 1.06 -1.58
C ARG A 197 27.99 1.19 -0.46
N HIS A 198 28.37 1.84 0.63
CA HIS A 198 27.44 2.17 1.70
C HIS A 198 26.52 3.32 1.27
N LEU A 199 25.22 3.05 1.32
CA LEU A 199 24.16 3.96 0.94
C LEU A 199 23.40 4.40 2.18
N PHE A 200 23.23 5.70 2.33
CA PHE A 200 22.26 6.31 3.22
C PHE A 200 20.89 6.30 2.52
N VAL A 201 19.92 5.63 3.13
CA VAL A 201 18.55 5.53 2.64
C VAL A 201 17.81 6.80 3.04
N ARG A 202 17.48 7.63 2.06
CA ARG A 202 16.70 8.85 2.31
C ARG A 202 15.23 8.55 2.50
N ASP A 203 14.59 9.45 3.24
CA ASP A 203 13.16 9.42 3.55
C ASP A 203 12.33 10.02 2.43
N HIS A 204 12.66 9.62 1.19
CA HIS A 204 11.98 10.04 -0.02
C HIS A 204 11.69 8.81 -0.88
N PHE A 205 10.40 8.57 -1.05
CA PHE A 205 9.87 7.46 -1.81
C PHE A 205 9.54 7.90 -3.24
N SER A 206 10.13 7.23 -4.22
CA SER A 206 9.88 7.50 -5.64
C SER A 206 8.79 6.59 -6.19
N ARG A 207 7.60 7.15 -6.42
CA ARG A 207 6.48 6.44 -7.10
C ARG A 207 6.82 5.94 -8.49
N ARG A 208 7.79 6.57 -9.16
CA ARG A 208 8.23 6.12 -10.49
C ARG A 208 9.08 4.86 -10.41
N LEU A 209 9.90 4.73 -9.37
CA LEU A 209 10.85 3.62 -9.21
C LEU A 209 10.33 2.53 -8.28
N GLY A 210 9.25 2.79 -7.53
CA GLY A 210 8.79 1.87 -6.50
C GLY A 210 9.76 1.74 -5.32
N ALA A 211 10.66 2.69 -5.11
CA ALA A 211 11.80 2.54 -4.21
C ALA A 211 12.22 3.86 -3.52
N TYR A 212 12.90 3.72 -2.39
CA TYR A 212 13.55 4.80 -1.64
C TYR A 212 14.91 5.12 -2.25
N MET A 213 15.31 6.38 -2.23
CA MET A 213 16.58 6.79 -2.82
C MET A 213 17.76 6.54 -1.87
N GLY A 214 18.68 5.68 -2.26
CA GLY A 214 19.95 5.44 -1.58
C GLY A 214 21.07 6.28 -2.18
N VAL A 215 21.68 7.15 -1.37
CA VAL A 215 22.83 7.99 -1.76
C VAL A 215 24.08 7.55 -1.04
N MET A 216 25.25 7.76 -1.63
CA MET A 216 26.51 7.43 -0.96
C MET A 216 26.65 8.19 0.37
N VAL A 217 27.01 7.47 1.44
CA VAL A 217 27.19 8.02 2.80
C VAL A 217 28.43 8.90 2.87
N ASP A 218 29.52 8.43 2.31
CA ASP A 218 30.88 8.97 2.41
C ASP A 218 31.23 9.89 1.22
N ALA A 219 30.21 10.50 0.60
CA ALA A 219 30.39 11.37 -0.56
C ALA A 219 31.20 12.64 -0.25
N GLU A 220 31.09 13.15 0.98
CA GLU A 220 31.80 14.34 1.44
C GLU A 220 33.17 14.00 2.06
N GLU A 221 33.23 12.95 2.88
CA GLU A 221 34.47 12.48 3.52
C GLU A 221 34.62 10.96 3.37
N PRO A 222 35.49 10.49 2.45
CA PRO A 222 35.70 9.07 2.20
C PRO A 222 36.08 8.30 3.47
N GLY A 223 35.32 7.25 3.80
CA GLY A 223 35.55 6.40 4.98
C GLY A 223 34.85 6.82 6.27
N ASN A 224 34.17 7.97 6.29
CA ASN A 224 33.34 8.38 7.42
C ASN A 224 31.92 7.79 7.29
N ILE A 225 31.71 6.62 7.87
CA ILE A 225 30.42 5.90 7.82
C ILE A 225 29.74 6.04 9.19
N PRO A 226 28.58 6.72 9.30
CA PRO A 226 27.81 6.82 10.54
C PRO A 226 27.30 5.46 11.02
N ALA A 227 26.86 5.41 12.28
CA ALA A 227 26.26 4.20 12.84
C ALA A 227 24.98 3.80 12.09
N LYS A 228 24.78 2.49 11.92
CA LYS A 228 23.55 1.94 11.31
C LYS A 228 22.42 2.02 12.33
N GLU A 229 21.31 2.63 11.93
CA GLU A 229 20.08 2.67 12.74
C GLU A 229 19.02 1.78 12.07
N GLU A 230 18.38 0.92 12.85
CA GLU A 230 17.26 0.11 12.37
C GLU A 230 15.99 0.96 12.37
N ILE A 231 15.37 1.13 11.19
CA ILE A 231 14.18 1.97 11.04
C ILE A 231 12.91 1.10 11.10
N TYR A 232 12.99 -0.16 10.68
CA TYR A 232 11.88 -1.12 10.76
C TYR A 232 12.37 -2.47 11.23
N PRO A 233 11.90 -2.95 12.40
CA PRO A 233 12.06 -4.35 12.79
C PRO A 233 11.13 -5.28 12.00
#